data_AF-Q9CZR8-F1
#
_entry.id   AF-Q9CZR8-F1
#
_cell.length_a   1.000
_cell.length_b   1.000
_cell.length_c   1.000
_cell.angle_alpha   90.00
_cell.angle_beta   90.00
_cell.angle_gamma   90.00
#
_symmetry.space_group_name_H-M   'P 1'
#
loop_
_entity.id
_entity.type
_entity.pdbx_description
1 polymer ?
#
loop_
_entity_poly.entity_id
_entity_poly.type
_entity_poly.pdbx_seq_one_letter_code
_entity_poly.pdbx_strand_id
1 'polypeptide(L)'
;MSLLRSLRFFPVACTGRSARAVLLQPSQPWLTFHAGPSLSSAASSKELLMKLRRKTGYSFVNCKKALETCGGDLKQAEDWLHKQAQKEGWSKAAKLHGRKTKEGLIGLLQEGNTAVLVEVNCETDFVSRNLKFQQLVQQVALGTMAHCQNLTDRLSTYSKGFLNSSELSELAAGPDREGSLKDQLALAIGKLGENMILKRAAWVKVPSGFYVGSYVHGVTQSPSLQNLVLGKYGALVICETPEQIANLEEVGRRLGQHVVGMAPLSVGSLDDEPGGETETRMLPQPYLLDPSITLGQYVQPQGVTVVDFVRFECGEDEQVAEAE
;
A
#
# COMPACT_ATOMS: atom_id res chain seq x y z
N MET A 1 -22.84 -33.33 -16.38
CA MET A 1 -22.83 -34.72 -15.89
C MET A 1 -22.68 -34.70 -14.37
N SER A 2 -23.58 -35.39 -13.66
CA SER A 2 -23.58 -35.75 -12.22
C SER A 2 -23.61 -34.61 -11.18
N LEU A 3 -24.42 -34.59 -10.11
CA LEU A 3 -25.74 -35.13 -9.72
C LEU A 3 -26.02 -34.47 -8.35
N LEU A 4 -27.21 -33.89 -8.15
CA LEU A 4 -27.73 -33.44 -6.84
C LEU A 4 -28.25 -34.63 -6.03
N ARG A 5 -28.17 -34.57 -4.69
CA ARG A 5 -29.18 -35.20 -3.81
C ARG A 5 -29.26 -34.55 -2.42
N SER A 6 -30.46 -34.05 -2.14
CA SER A 6 -31.02 -33.65 -0.84
C SER A 6 -31.72 -34.84 -0.19
N LEU A 7 -31.93 -34.85 1.15
CA LEU A 7 -33.17 -35.32 1.82
C LEU A 7 -33.13 -35.12 3.36
N ARG A 8 -34.30 -34.84 3.93
CA ARG A 8 -34.68 -34.44 5.31
C ARG A 8 -35.25 -35.62 6.15
N PHE A 9 -35.75 -35.29 7.37
CA PHE A 9 -36.76 -35.94 8.28
C PHE A 9 -36.17 -36.33 9.69
N PHE A 10 -36.46 -35.70 10.85
CA PHE A 10 -37.66 -35.55 11.78
C PHE A 10 -38.12 -36.86 12.49
N PRO A 11 -38.91 -36.87 13.62
CA PRO A 11 -39.02 -36.08 14.89
C PRO A 11 -39.34 -36.97 16.17
N VAL A 12 -39.97 -36.38 17.24
CA VAL A 12 -40.78 -36.96 18.39
C VAL A 12 -40.06 -37.09 19.76
N ALA A 13 -40.61 -36.94 20.99
CA ALA A 13 -41.64 -36.16 21.73
C ALA A 13 -41.67 -36.72 23.20
N CYS A 14 -42.02 -35.95 24.25
CA CYS A 14 -42.78 -36.43 25.45
C CYS A 14 -43.16 -35.33 26.47
N THR A 15 -44.24 -35.59 27.22
CA THR A 15 -45.13 -34.68 28.00
C THR A 15 -45.09 -34.89 29.53
N GLY A 16 -45.59 -33.95 30.37
CA GLY A 16 -45.98 -34.24 31.77
C GLY A 16 -46.52 -33.07 32.65
N ARG A 17 -47.76 -33.23 33.17
CA ARG A 17 -48.64 -32.35 33.99
C ARG A 17 -48.24 -32.10 35.46
N SER A 18 -48.74 -31.03 36.11
CA SER A 18 -49.76 -31.06 37.21
C SER A 18 -49.98 -29.68 37.90
N ALA A 19 -51.17 -29.46 38.46
CA ALA A 19 -51.73 -28.19 38.97
C ALA A 19 -52.09 -28.24 40.47
N ARG A 20 -52.14 -27.08 41.17
CA ARG A 20 -53.13 -26.79 42.24
C ARG A 20 -53.18 -25.31 42.72
N ALA A 21 -54.42 -24.84 42.81
CA ALA A 21 -55.05 -23.66 43.44
C ALA A 21 -54.86 -23.62 45.00
N VAL A 22 -55.17 -22.60 45.84
CA VAL A 22 -55.96 -21.33 45.86
C VAL A 22 -55.72 -20.61 47.22
N LEU A 23 -56.13 -19.32 47.34
CA LEU A 23 -56.48 -18.46 48.53
C LEU A 23 -55.64 -17.16 48.64
N LEU A 24 -56.12 -15.96 48.24
CA LEU A 24 -57.06 -15.00 48.89
C LEU A 24 -56.58 -14.39 50.23
N GLN A 25 -56.10 -13.14 50.21
CA GLN A 25 -56.75 -11.92 50.78
C GLN A 25 -55.81 -10.69 50.84
N PRO A 26 -56.34 -9.44 50.97
CA PRO A 26 -55.72 -8.23 50.42
C PRO A 26 -55.28 -7.16 51.45
N SER A 27 -54.71 -6.08 50.88
CA SER A 27 -54.64 -4.67 51.35
C SER A 27 -53.74 -4.32 52.54
N GLN A 28 -52.67 -3.55 52.27
CA GLN A 28 -52.38 -2.24 52.90
C GLN A 28 -51.55 -1.36 51.96
N PRO A 29 -51.79 -0.02 51.90
CA PRO A 29 -50.96 0.93 51.16
C PRO A 29 -49.87 1.54 52.06
N TRP A 30 -49.06 2.42 51.46
CA TRP A 30 -48.06 3.33 52.06
C TRP A 30 -46.63 2.79 52.14
N LEU A 31 -45.68 3.71 51.88
CA LEU A 31 -44.21 3.57 51.73
C LEU A 31 -43.82 3.21 50.29
N THR A 32 -42.87 3.86 49.60
CA THR A 32 -41.92 4.92 49.91
C THR A 32 -41.30 5.36 48.58
N PHE A 33 -40.93 6.63 48.48
CA PHE A 33 -40.21 7.27 47.38
C PHE A 33 -39.16 6.38 46.68
N HIS A 34 -39.35 6.11 45.39
CA HIS A 34 -38.25 5.69 44.51
C HIS A 34 -37.72 6.92 43.76
N ALA A 35 -36.52 7.34 44.15
CA ALA A 35 -35.70 8.26 43.39
C ALA A 35 -35.34 7.63 42.02
N GLY A 36 -35.81 8.22 40.92
CA GLY A 36 -34.99 8.30 39.70
C GLY A 36 -33.90 9.37 39.91
N PRO A 37 -32.74 9.33 39.20
CA PRO A 37 -32.66 9.04 37.76
C PRO A 37 -31.42 8.22 37.30
N SER A 38 -31.52 7.39 36.26
CA SER A 38 -30.34 6.82 35.56
C SER A 38 -30.01 7.51 34.22
N LEU A 39 -30.65 8.63 33.90
CA LEU A 39 -30.50 9.33 32.61
C LEU A 39 -29.08 9.91 32.38
N SER A 40 -28.28 10.18 33.42
CA SER A 40 -26.93 10.75 33.25
C SER A 40 -25.89 9.73 32.75
N SER A 41 -26.02 8.45 33.13
CA SER A 41 -25.08 7.39 32.75
C SER A 41 -25.13 7.09 31.24
N ALA A 42 -26.34 7.03 30.68
CA ALA A 42 -26.53 6.71 29.27
C ALA A 42 -26.01 7.83 28.33
N ALA A 43 -26.20 9.09 28.72
CA ALA A 43 -25.69 10.24 27.96
C ALA A 43 -24.14 10.24 27.90
N SER A 44 -23.50 9.97 29.03
CA SER A 44 -22.03 9.87 29.14
C SER A 44 -21.46 8.74 28.26
N SER A 45 -22.07 7.55 28.28
CA SER A 45 -21.62 6.41 27.47
C SER A 45 -21.68 6.68 25.96
N LYS A 46 -22.76 7.33 25.48
CA LYS A 46 -22.90 7.71 24.06
C LYS A 46 -21.85 8.74 23.65
N GLU A 47 -21.56 9.72 24.49
CA GLU A 47 -20.56 10.75 24.21
C GLU A 47 -19.15 10.16 24.13
N LEU A 48 -18.78 9.29 25.08
CA LEU A 48 -17.50 8.56 25.06
C LEU A 48 -17.35 7.72 23.78
N LEU A 49 -18.41 7.00 23.39
CA LEU A 49 -18.43 6.21 22.16
C LEU A 49 -18.22 7.08 20.92
N MET A 50 -18.93 8.21 20.81
CA MET A 50 -18.79 9.15 19.70
C MET A 50 -17.40 9.78 19.67
N LYS A 51 -16.84 10.14 20.83
CA LYS A 51 -15.50 10.71 20.95
C LYS A 51 -14.43 9.72 20.52
N LEU A 52 -14.50 8.47 20.98
CA LEU A 52 -13.58 7.40 20.58
C LEU A 52 -13.69 7.08 19.09
N ARG A 53 -14.91 7.00 18.54
CA ARG A 53 -15.17 6.77 17.12
C ARG A 53 -14.58 7.86 16.23
N ARG A 54 -14.79 9.14 16.60
CA ARG A 54 -14.25 10.29 15.85
C ARG A 54 -12.72 10.34 15.91
N LYS A 55 -12.13 10.01 17.07
CA LYS A 55 -10.69 10.00 17.26
C LYS A 55 -10.00 8.88 16.44
N THR A 56 -10.54 7.66 16.51
CA THR A 56 -9.84 6.46 16.01
C THR A 56 -10.29 6.02 14.62
N GLY A 57 -11.55 6.24 14.25
CA GLY A 57 -12.10 5.77 12.98
C GLY A 57 -12.35 4.26 12.90
N TYR A 58 -12.38 3.51 14.01
CA TYR A 58 -12.83 2.10 14.04
C TYR A 58 -14.36 1.95 14.10
N SER A 59 -14.91 0.80 13.74
CA SER A 59 -16.37 0.57 13.73
C SER A 59 -17.03 0.87 15.08
N PHE A 60 -18.32 1.27 15.07
CA PHE A 60 -19.07 1.52 16.30
C PHE A 60 -19.08 0.31 17.24
N VAL A 61 -19.18 -0.90 16.68
CA VAL A 61 -19.17 -2.16 17.44
C VAL A 61 -17.83 -2.34 18.15
N ASN A 62 -16.71 -2.12 17.46
CA ASN A 62 -15.37 -2.25 18.07
C ASN A 62 -15.14 -1.16 19.13
N CYS A 63 -15.54 0.09 18.86
CA CYS A 63 -15.42 1.18 19.84
C CYS A 63 -16.25 0.92 21.11
N LYS A 64 -17.47 0.39 20.95
CA LYS A 64 -18.32 0.03 22.09
C LYS A 64 -17.69 -1.08 22.91
N LYS A 65 -17.22 -2.15 22.26
CA LYS A 65 -16.54 -3.27 22.91
C LYS A 65 -15.27 -2.83 23.65
N ALA A 66 -14.51 -1.91 23.06
CA ALA A 66 -13.30 -1.35 23.68
C ALA A 66 -13.64 -0.59 24.96
N LEU A 67 -14.63 0.30 24.91
CA LEU A 67 -15.08 1.05 26.09
C LEU A 67 -15.61 0.14 27.19
N GLU A 68 -16.39 -0.89 26.84
CA GLU A 68 -16.89 -1.88 27.79
C GLU A 68 -15.75 -2.68 28.44
N THR A 69 -14.75 -3.07 27.66
CA THR A 69 -13.59 -3.84 28.16
C THR A 69 -12.67 -3.00 29.05
N CYS A 70 -12.57 -1.69 28.78
CA CYS A 70 -11.68 -0.75 29.47
C CYS A 70 -12.39 0.11 30.51
N GLY A 71 -13.61 -0.25 30.93
CA GLY A 71 -14.35 0.47 31.98
C GLY A 71 -14.66 1.94 31.64
N GLY A 72 -14.74 2.29 30.35
CA GLY A 72 -14.99 3.65 29.87
C GLY A 72 -13.75 4.56 29.77
N ASP A 73 -12.54 4.05 30.06
CA ASP A 73 -11.29 4.81 29.88
C ASP A 73 -10.96 4.95 28.39
N LEU A 74 -10.93 6.20 27.89
CA LEU A 74 -10.68 6.50 26.48
C LEU A 74 -9.27 6.12 26.01
N LYS A 75 -8.24 6.28 26.84
CA LYS A 75 -6.86 5.98 26.44
C LYS A 75 -6.67 4.47 26.37
N GLN A 76 -7.12 3.76 27.40
CA GLN A 76 -7.05 2.29 27.40
C GLN A 76 -7.89 1.67 26.28
N ALA A 77 -9.07 2.24 26.00
CA ALA A 77 -9.91 1.79 24.89
C ALA A 77 -9.26 2.00 23.53
N GLU A 78 -8.53 3.11 23.33
CA GLU A 78 -7.75 3.36 22.12
C GLU A 78 -6.62 2.35 21.96
N ASP A 79 -5.81 2.12 23.00
CA ASP A 79 -4.74 1.11 22.98
C ASP A 79 -5.27 -0.30 22.72
N TRP A 80 -6.41 -0.64 23.35
CA TRP A 80 -7.11 -1.90 23.13
C TRP A 80 -7.55 -2.04 21.68
N LEU A 81 -8.12 -0.97 21.10
CA LEU A 81 -8.53 -0.95 19.69
C LEU A 81 -7.36 -1.17 18.75
N HIS A 82 -6.21 -0.52 18.99
CA HIS A 82 -5.01 -0.72 18.17
C HIS A 82 -4.51 -2.16 18.21
N LYS A 83 -4.42 -2.76 19.41
CA LYS A 83 -4.02 -4.16 19.57
C LYS A 83 -4.99 -5.13 18.90
N GLN A 84 -6.30 -4.88 19.01
CA GLN A 84 -7.29 -5.70 18.31
C GLN A 84 -7.23 -5.50 16.79
N ALA A 85 -7.03 -4.28 16.30
CA ALA A 85 -6.91 -4.00 14.88
C ALA A 85 -5.75 -4.76 14.24
N GLN A 86 -4.60 -4.85 14.93
CA GLN A 86 -3.47 -5.67 14.46
C GLN A 86 -3.88 -7.14 14.35
N LYS A 87 -4.48 -7.70 15.41
CA LYS A 87 -4.92 -9.11 15.44
C LYS A 87 -5.98 -9.43 14.38
N GLU A 88 -6.98 -8.56 14.23
CA GLU A 88 -8.02 -8.68 13.20
C GLU A 88 -7.42 -8.56 11.79
N GLY A 89 -6.46 -7.65 11.61
CA GLY A 89 -5.71 -7.46 10.38
C GLY A 89 -5.01 -8.75 9.94
N TRP A 90 -4.21 -9.35 10.83
CA TRP A 90 -3.55 -10.63 10.58
C TRP A 90 -4.53 -11.77 10.26
N SER A 91 -5.64 -11.85 11.00
CA SER A 91 -6.66 -12.86 10.74
C SER A 91 -7.32 -12.69 9.37
N LYS A 92 -7.61 -11.44 8.96
CA LYS A 92 -8.17 -11.17 7.64
C LYS A 92 -7.14 -11.40 6.53
N ALA A 93 -5.89 -10.97 6.72
CA ALA A 93 -4.80 -11.23 5.79
C ALA A 93 -4.67 -12.73 5.49
N ALA A 94 -4.65 -13.58 6.53
CA ALA A 94 -4.62 -15.04 6.35
C ALA A 94 -5.84 -15.60 5.59
N LYS A 95 -7.03 -15.04 5.79
CA LYS A 95 -8.27 -15.48 5.11
C LYS A 95 -8.38 -15.04 3.66
N LEU A 96 -7.81 -13.87 3.34
CA LEU A 96 -7.87 -13.27 2.01
C LEU A 96 -6.64 -13.62 1.16
N HIS A 97 -5.59 -14.17 1.78
CA HIS A 97 -4.39 -14.64 1.11
C HIS A 97 -4.73 -15.60 -0.05
N GLY A 98 -3.97 -15.49 -1.14
CA GLY A 98 -4.15 -16.29 -2.36
C GLY A 98 -5.18 -15.73 -3.35
N ARG A 99 -5.94 -14.68 -2.99
CA ARG A 99 -6.78 -13.96 -3.95
C ARG A 99 -5.92 -13.16 -4.93
N LYS A 100 -6.38 -13.05 -6.18
CA LYS A 100 -5.68 -12.34 -7.26
C LYS A 100 -5.63 -10.85 -7.00
N THR A 101 -4.42 -10.28 -6.98
CA THR A 101 -4.17 -8.85 -6.78
C THR A 101 -3.41 -8.27 -7.96
N LYS A 102 -4.12 -8.00 -9.07
CA LYS A 102 -3.51 -7.43 -10.30
C LYS A 102 -3.64 -5.91 -10.40
N GLU A 103 -4.48 -5.31 -9.57
CA GLU A 103 -4.59 -3.86 -9.43
C GLU A 103 -3.62 -3.36 -8.35
N GLY A 104 -3.42 -2.05 -8.26
CA GLY A 104 -2.50 -1.46 -7.29
C GLY A 104 -1.95 -0.12 -7.71
N LEU A 105 -0.80 0.24 -7.14
CA LEU A 105 -0.06 1.45 -7.47
C LEU A 105 1.44 1.20 -7.44
N ILE A 106 2.12 1.88 -8.36
CA ILE A 106 3.53 2.21 -8.26
C ILE A 106 3.67 3.50 -7.47
N GLY A 107 4.55 3.51 -6.47
CA GLY A 107 4.95 4.70 -5.73
C GLY A 107 6.40 5.08 -6.04
N LEU A 108 6.62 6.35 -6.36
CA LEU A 108 7.95 6.93 -6.57
C LEU A 108 8.20 7.98 -5.50
N LEU A 109 9.30 7.81 -4.75
CA LEU A 109 9.77 8.76 -3.76
C LEU A 109 11.25 9.05 -4.02
N GLN A 110 11.62 10.33 -4.11
CA GLN A 110 12.99 10.77 -4.34
C GLN A 110 13.39 11.76 -3.24
N GLU A 111 14.48 11.48 -2.56
CA GLU A 111 15.06 12.31 -1.50
C GLU A 111 16.55 12.52 -1.78
N GLY A 112 16.93 13.75 -2.13
CA GLY A 112 18.29 14.09 -2.49
C GLY A 112 18.81 13.25 -3.65
N ASN A 113 19.85 12.46 -3.41
CA ASN A 113 20.50 11.60 -4.38
C ASN A 113 20.00 10.14 -4.36
N THR A 114 18.92 9.86 -3.62
CA THR A 114 18.32 8.54 -3.51
C THR A 114 16.90 8.56 -4.09
N ALA A 115 16.57 7.58 -4.93
CA ALA A 115 15.23 7.37 -5.46
C ALA A 115 14.77 5.94 -5.20
N VAL A 116 13.50 5.77 -4.83
CA VAL A 116 12.88 4.47 -4.62
C VAL A 116 11.62 4.35 -5.47
N LEU A 117 11.41 3.14 -5.99
CA LEU A 117 10.24 2.76 -6.76
C LEU A 117 9.63 1.52 -6.08
N VAL A 118 8.38 1.60 -5.66
CA VAL A 118 7.70 0.52 -4.93
C VAL A 118 6.43 0.10 -5.65
N GLU A 119 6.13 -1.19 -5.67
CA GLU A 119 4.87 -1.73 -6.17
C GLU A 119 4.06 -2.36 -5.02
N VAL A 120 2.84 -1.89 -4.85
CA VAL A 120 1.88 -2.47 -3.90
C VAL A 120 0.61 -2.82 -4.66
N ASN A 121 0.18 -4.09 -4.57
CA ASN A 121 -1.00 -4.58 -5.25
C ASN A 121 -2.21 -4.72 -4.30
N CYS A 122 -3.41 -4.71 -4.89
CA CYS A 122 -4.71 -4.96 -4.28
C CYS A 122 -5.64 -5.71 -5.26
N GLU A 123 -6.84 -6.10 -4.83
CA GLU A 123 -7.77 -6.85 -5.69
C GLU A 123 -8.44 -5.93 -6.72
N THR A 124 -8.83 -4.71 -6.34
CA THR A 124 -9.61 -3.79 -7.18
C THR A 124 -9.02 -2.38 -7.29
N ASP A 125 -9.32 -1.69 -8.39
CA ASP A 125 -8.91 -0.30 -8.60
C ASP A 125 -9.66 0.70 -7.70
N PHE A 126 -10.83 0.33 -7.17
CA PHE A 126 -11.53 1.10 -6.15
C PHE A 126 -10.70 1.23 -4.87
N VAL A 127 -10.00 0.16 -4.48
CA VAL A 127 -9.09 0.20 -3.34
C VAL A 127 -7.79 0.93 -3.69
N SER A 128 -7.24 0.76 -4.89
CA SER A 128 -6.01 1.47 -5.28
C SER A 128 -6.16 3.00 -5.23
N ARG A 129 -7.34 3.51 -5.58
CA ARG A 129 -7.68 4.95 -5.52
C ARG A 129 -8.01 5.45 -4.11
N ASN A 130 -8.11 4.57 -3.11
CA ASN A 130 -8.47 4.95 -1.74
C ASN A 130 -7.27 5.57 -1.01
N LEU A 131 -7.49 6.69 -0.32
CA LEU A 131 -6.45 7.36 0.47
C LEU A 131 -5.77 6.44 1.50
N LYS A 132 -6.48 5.46 2.07
CA LYS A 132 -5.89 4.50 3.01
C LYS A 132 -4.92 3.52 2.36
N PHE A 133 -5.17 3.15 1.11
CA PHE A 133 -4.23 2.35 0.34
C PHE A 133 -3.02 3.19 -0.07
N GLN A 134 -3.24 4.41 -0.56
CA GLN A 134 -2.14 5.34 -0.91
C GLN A 134 -1.25 5.66 0.30
N GLN A 135 -1.84 5.78 1.50
CA GLN A 135 -1.09 5.91 2.76
C GLN A 135 -0.23 4.67 3.06
N LEU A 136 -0.70 3.45 2.76
CA LEU A 136 0.13 2.25 2.85
C LEU A 136 1.32 2.33 1.88
N VAL A 137 1.08 2.69 0.61
CA VAL A 137 2.15 2.85 -0.40
C VAL A 137 3.20 3.86 0.07
N GLN A 138 2.77 4.97 0.68
CA GLN A 138 3.68 5.95 1.28
C GLN A 138 4.55 5.32 2.38
N GLN A 139 3.97 4.54 3.29
CA GLN A 139 4.73 3.89 4.36
C GLN A 139 5.76 2.90 3.79
N VAL A 140 5.41 2.18 2.73
CA VAL A 140 6.31 1.26 2.02
C VAL A 140 7.46 2.01 1.35
N ALA A 141 7.17 3.13 0.69
CA ALA A 141 8.18 3.99 0.08
C ALA A 141 9.13 4.60 1.13
N LEU A 142 8.61 5.10 2.25
CA LEU A 142 9.41 5.65 3.35
C LEU A 142 10.26 4.56 4.03
N GLY A 143 9.71 3.38 4.29
CA GLY A 143 10.46 2.26 4.85
C GLY A 143 11.60 1.80 3.93
N THR A 144 11.34 1.77 2.61
CA THR A 144 12.36 1.48 1.59
C THR A 144 13.42 2.57 1.56
N MET A 145 13.02 3.85 1.54
CA MET A 145 13.94 4.99 1.56
C MET A 145 14.88 4.94 2.78
N ALA A 146 14.33 4.71 3.98
CA ALA A 146 15.10 4.59 5.21
C ALA A 146 16.07 3.40 5.16
N HIS A 147 15.65 2.25 4.61
CA HIS A 147 16.53 1.11 4.39
C HIS A 147 17.71 1.48 3.48
N CYS A 148 17.44 2.14 2.34
CA CYS A 148 18.45 2.52 1.35
C CYS A 148 19.42 3.58 1.87
N GLN A 149 18.92 4.56 2.64
CA GLN A 149 19.76 5.60 3.26
C GLN A 149 20.75 5.00 4.27
N ASN A 150 20.41 3.88 4.91
CA ASN A 150 21.31 3.16 5.82
C ASN A 150 22.36 2.29 5.10
N LEU A 151 22.24 2.07 3.79
CA LEU A 151 23.25 1.34 3.01
C LEU A 151 24.45 2.24 2.68
N THR A 152 25.65 1.66 2.70
CA THR A 152 26.90 2.38 2.40
C THR A 152 26.88 3.05 1.02
N ASP A 153 27.22 4.34 0.98
CA ASP A 153 27.37 5.09 -0.27
C ASP A 153 28.60 4.65 -1.06
N ARG A 154 28.45 4.56 -2.38
CA ARG A 154 29.57 4.42 -3.32
C ARG A 154 29.86 5.79 -3.93
N LEU A 155 31.10 6.23 -3.82
CA LEU A 155 31.50 7.57 -4.27
C LEU A 155 31.83 7.65 -5.76
N SER A 156 32.27 6.54 -6.37
CA SER A 156 32.74 6.51 -7.77
C SER A 156 31.68 6.13 -8.79
N THR A 157 30.57 5.53 -8.36
CA THR A 157 29.51 5.04 -9.24
C THR A 157 28.19 4.95 -8.48
N TYR A 158 27.08 4.82 -9.20
CA TYR A 158 25.76 4.62 -8.59
C TYR A 158 25.64 3.24 -7.93
N SER A 159 24.71 3.14 -7.00
CA SER A 159 24.27 1.87 -6.42
C SER A 159 22.81 1.64 -6.80
N LYS A 160 22.49 0.45 -7.31
CA LYS A 160 21.12 0.00 -7.60
C LYS A 160 20.86 -1.29 -6.85
N GLY A 161 19.65 -1.44 -6.31
CA GLY A 161 19.21 -2.68 -5.71
C GLY A 161 17.71 -2.90 -5.83
N PHE A 162 17.31 -4.14 -5.58
CA PHE A 162 15.92 -4.57 -5.60
C PHE A 162 15.60 -5.28 -4.29
N LEU A 163 14.33 -5.20 -3.88
CA LEU A 163 13.79 -5.97 -2.77
C LEU A 163 12.60 -6.78 -3.29
N ASN A 164 12.65 -8.08 -3.08
CA ASN A 164 11.51 -8.95 -3.36
C ASN A 164 10.42 -8.80 -2.27
N SER A 165 9.27 -9.44 -2.48
CA SER A 165 8.13 -9.36 -1.56
C SER A 165 8.48 -9.72 -0.10
N SER A 166 9.35 -10.73 0.11
CA SER A 166 9.76 -11.16 1.45
C SER A 166 10.66 -10.12 2.11
N GLU A 167 11.68 -9.64 1.41
CA GLU A 167 12.62 -8.63 1.93
C GLU A 167 11.90 -7.32 2.25
N LEU A 168 11.03 -6.87 1.35
CA LEU A 168 10.26 -5.64 1.52
C LEU A 168 9.30 -5.74 2.71
N SER A 169 8.68 -6.91 2.92
CA SER A 169 7.72 -7.10 4.03
C SER A 169 8.39 -7.00 5.41
N GLU A 170 9.64 -7.43 5.53
CA GLU A 170 10.37 -7.46 6.81
C GLU A 170 11.05 -6.12 7.15
N LEU A 171 11.04 -5.13 6.24
CA LEU A 171 11.52 -3.78 6.55
C LEU A 171 10.69 -3.14 7.69
N ALA A 172 11.36 -2.30 8.49
CA ALA A 172 10.68 -1.46 9.46
C ALA A 172 9.70 -0.51 8.76
N ALA A 173 8.55 -0.26 9.39
CA ALA A 173 7.65 0.79 8.93
C ALA A 173 8.30 2.18 9.07
N GLY A 174 7.74 3.17 8.36
CA GLY A 174 8.24 4.56 8.39
C GLY A 174 8.19 5.20 9.80
N PRO A 175 8.75 6.42 9.96
CA PRO A 175 9.12 7.02 11.26
C PRO A 175 7.99 7.25 12.30
N ASP A 176 6.74 6.93 11.99
CA ASP A 176 5.57 7.13 12.86
C ASP A 176 4.78 5.84 13.14
N ARG A 177 5.34 4.67 12.79
CA ARG A 177 4.66 3.39 12.87
C ARG A 177 5.53 2.34 13.55
N GLU A 178 4.90 1.53 14.39
CA GLU A 178 5.54 0.36 14.98
C GLU A 178 5.43 -0.86 14.06
N GLY A 179 6.35 -1.80 14.22
CA GLY A 179 6.37 -3.07 13.50
C GLY A 179 6.97 -3.00 12.09
N SER A 180 6.80 -4.07 11.34
CA SER A 180 7.30 -4.16 9.96
C SER A 180 6.27 -3.66 8.94
N LEU A 181 6.68 -3.52 7.68
CA LEU A 181 5.75 -3.24 6.58
C LEU A 181 4.68 -4.33 6.44
N LYS A 182 5.00 -5.57 6.81
CA LYS A 182 4.04 -6.68 6.92
C LYS A 182 2.93 -6.39 7.95
N ASP A 183 3.28 -5.79 9.09
CA ASP A 183 2.29 -5.38 10.09
C ASP A 183 1.37 -4.28 9.55
N GLN A 184 1.94 -3.30 8.83
CA GLN A 184 1.18 -2.23 8.18
C GLN A 184 0.27 -2.76 7.07
N LEU A 185 0.75 -3.72 6.28
CA LEU A 185 -0.04 -4.42 5.27
C LEU A 185 -1.24 -5.13 5.92
N ALA A 186 -1.02 -5.87 7.01
CA ALA A 186 -2.07 -6.56 7.73
C ALA A 186 -3.15 -5.59 8.26
N LEU A 187 -2.74 -4.43 8.78
CA LEU A 187 -3.68 -3.36 9.18
C LEU A 187 -4.49 -2.82 8.01
N ALA A 188 -3.86 -2.59 6.87
CA ALA A 188 -4.52 -2.10 5.67
C ALA A 188 -5.55 -3.11 5.12
N ILE A 189 -5.18 -4.39 5.04
CA ILE A 189 -6.10 -5.50 4.71
C ILE A 189 -7.26 -5.55 5.71
N GLY A 190 -6.95 -5.42 7.01
CA GLY A 190 -7.93 -5.35 8.09
C GLY A 190 -9.00 -4.28 7.86
N LYS A 191 -8.59 -3.12 7.37
CA LYS A 191 -9.40 -1.92 7.18
C LYS A 191 -10.17 -1.89 5.87
N LEU A 192 -9.53 -2.30 4.78
CA LEU A 192 -10.07 -2.20 3.41
C LEU A 192 -10.78 -3.49 2.97
N GLY A 193 -10.44 -4.63 3.57
CA GLY A 193 -11.16 -5.89 3.35
C GLY A 193 -10.81 -6.62 2.06
N GLU A 194 -9.70 -6.26 1.41
CA GLU A 194 -9.14 -6.92 0.23
C GLU A 194 -7.76 -7.50 0.54
N ASN A 195 -7.38 -8.55 -0.19
CA ASN A 195 -6.01 -9.02 -0.24
C ASN A 195 -5.10 -7.92 -0.82
N MET A 196 -3.90 -7.82 -0.28
CA MET A 196 -2.89 -6.87 -0.72
C MET A 196 -1.52 -7.52 -0.65
N ILE A 197 -0.61 -7.10 -1.52
CA ILE A 197 0.74 -7.64 -1.60
C ILE A 197 1.74 -6.49 -1.71
N LEU A 198 2.78 -6.53 -0.87
CA LEU A 198 4.00 -5.76 -1.08
C LEU A 198 4.81 -6.51 -2.13
N LYS A 199 4.74 -6.08 -3.39
CA LYS A 199 5.17 -6.90 -4.52
C LYS A 199 6.69 -6.87 -4.71
N ARG A 200 7.23 -5.67 -4.87
CA ARG A 200 8.65 -5.43 -5.11
C ARG A 200 9.01 -3.97 -4.81
N ALA A 201 10.28 -3.73 -4.57
CA ALA A 201 10.85 -2.39 -4.59
C ALA A 201 12.16 -2.38 -5.40
N ALA A 202 12.48 -1.23 -5.96
CA ALA A 202 13.78 -0.91 -6.52
C ALA A 202 14.28 0.39 -5.89
N TRP A 203 15.59 0.53 -5.78
CA TRP A 203 16.20 1.75 -5.26
C TRP A 203 17.48 2.07 -6.01
N VAL A 204 17.79 3.36 -6.07
CA VAL A 204 18.97 3.91 -6.71
C VAL A 204 19.57 4.98 -5.83
N LYS A 205 20.89 4.95 -5.64
CA LYS A 205 21.69 6.01 -5.01
C LYS A 205 22.74 6.48 -5.99
N VAL A 206 22.81 7.78 -6.25
CA VAL A 206 23.77 8.36 -7.20
C VAL A 206 24.79 9.27 -6.49
N PRO A 207 26.10 9.16 -6.79
CA PRO A 207 27.08 10.15 -6.34
C PRO A 207 27.03 11.40 -7.25
N SER A 208 27.87 12.39 -6.95
CA SER A 208 28.10 13.54 -7.85
C SER A 208 28.56 13.08 -9.23
N GLY A 209 28.13 13.78 -10.28
CA GLY A 209 28.37 13.39 -11.67
C GLY A 209 27.34 12.39 -12.23
N PHE A 210 26.41 11.93 -11.39
CA PHE A 210 25.28 11.11 -11.80
C PHE A 210 23.96 11.81 -11.52
N TYR A 211 22.94 11.45 -12.29
CA TYR A 211 21.59 12.00 -12.21
C TYR A 211 20.55 10.88 -12.37
N VAL A 212 19.42 11.00 -11.69
CA VAL A 212 18.29 10.09 -11.84
C VAL A 212 17.12 10.85 -12.45
N GLY A 213 16.84 10.59 -13.73
CA GLY A 213 15.60 10.98 -14.37
C GLY A 213 14.47 10.08 -13.90
N SER A 214 13.29 10.63 -13.65
CA SER A 214 12.16 9.86 -13.16
C SER A 214 10.85 10.29 -13.78
N TYR A 215 9.93 9.33 -13.91
CA TYR A 215 8.58 9.60 -14.41
C TYR A 215 7.58 8.57 -13.88
N VAL A 216 6.36 9.02 -13.60
CA VAL A 216 5.23 8.18 -13.22
C VAL A 216 4.07 8.48 -14.17
N HIS A 217 3.46 7.43 -14.73
CA HIS A 217 2.31 7.56 -15.63
C HIS A 217 1.02 7.04 -14.98
N GLY A 218 -0.12 7.63 -15.36
CA GLY A 218 -1.41 7.36 -14.73
C GLY A 218 -1.50 7.94 -13.31
N VAL A 219 -1.05 9.18 -13.13
CA VAL A 219 -0.86 9.80 -11.83
C VAL A 219 -2.17 9.86 -11.02
N THR A 220 -2.11 9.37 -9.78
CA THR A 220 -3.21 9.47 -8.81
C THR A 220 -2.99 10.66 -7.89
N GLN A 221 -3.86 11.66 -7.98
CA GLN A 221 -3.75 12.90 -7.20
C GLN A 221 -3.95 12.63 -5.71
N SER A 222 -2.91 12.93 -4.91
CA SER A 222 -2.92 12.71 -3.46
C SER A 222 -2.15 13.85 -2.76
N PRO A 223 -2.69 15.08 -2.71
CA PRO A 223 -1.96 16.26 -2.23
C PRO A 223 -1.48 16.15 -0.77
N SER A 224 -2.06 15.25 0.03
CA SER A 224 -1.63 14.98 1.41
C SER A 224 -0.33 14.18 1.51
N LEU A 225 0.15 13.57 0.43
CA LEU A 225 1.33 12.70 0.41
C LEU A 225 2.50 13.47 -0.23
N GLN A 226 3.15 14.32 0.56
CA GLN A 226 4.27 15.14 0.10
C GLN A 226 5.39 14.25 -0.47
N ASN A 227 6.01 14.69 -1.56
CA ASN A 227 7.13 14.06 -2.27
C ASN A 227 6.90 12.65 -2.84
N LEU A 228 5.71 12.07 -2.68
CA LEU A 228 5.34 10.78 -3.25
C LEU A 228 4.49 10.96 -4.49
N VAL A 229 4.93 10.40 -5.62
CA VAL A 229 4.14 10.34 -6.85
C VAL A 229 3.62 8.93 -7.04
N LEU A 230 2.30 8.79 -7.22
CA LEU A 230 1.62 7.50 -7.35
C LEU A 230 1.05 7.34 -8.75
N GLY A 231 1.14 6.15 -9.33
CA GLY A 231 0.54 5.86 -10.65
C GLY A 231 0.52 4.39 -11.02
N LYS A 232 0.26 4.11 -12.31
CA LYS A 232 0.22 2.74 -12.86
C LYS A 232 1.58 2.27 -13.36
N TYR A 233 2.39 3.19 -13.88
CA TYR A 233 3.75 2.92 -14.36
C TYR A 233 4.72 3.86 -13.65
N GLY A 234 5.94 3.40 -13.42
CA GLY A 234 7.02 4.24 -12.95
C GLY A 234 8.35 3.85 -13.59
N ALA A 235 9.19 4.83 -13.85
CA ALA A 235 10.52 4.63 -14.39
C ALA A 235 11.55 5.49 -13.66
N LEU A 236 12.75 4.91 -13.48
CA LEU A 236 13.98 5.59 -13.08
C LEU A 236 15.00 5.40 -14.21
N VAL A 237 15.68 6.46 -14.63
CA VAL A 237 16.72 6.42 -15.65
C VAL A 237 17.99 7.00 -15.06
N ILE A 238 19.01 6.17 -14.95
CA ILE A 238 20.28 6.50 -14.31
C ILE A 238 21.20 7.02 -15.40
N CYS A 239 21.71 8.22 -15.18
CA CYS A 239 22.51 8.94 -16.14
C CYS A 239 23.84 9.36 -15.52
N GLU A 240 24.91 9.33 -16.31
CA GLU A 240 26.17 10.03 -16.03
C GLU A 240 26.18 11.36 -16.80
N THR A 241 26.56 12.43 -16.12
CA THR A 241 26.52 13.78 -16.71
C THR A 241 27.39 14.77 -15.93
N PRO A 242 28.17 15.63 -16.62
CA PRO A 242 28.86 16.76 -16.00
C PRO A 242 27.93 17.97 -15.79
N GLU A 243 26.70 17.93 -16.31
CA GLU A 243 25.77 19.06 -16.29
C GLU A 243 25.18 19.30 -14.90
N GLN A 244 24.73 20.55 -14.67
CA GLN A 244 24.04 20.89 -13.44
C GLN A 244 22.64 20.25 -13.41
N ILE A 245 22.31 19.56 -12.32
CA ILE A 245 21.04 18.84 -12.12
C ILE A 245 19.80 19.70 -12.46
N ALA A 246 19.83 21.00 -12.13
CA ALA A 246 18.72 21.92 -12.38
C ALA A 246 18.34 22.05 -13.87
N ASN A 247 19.29 21.79 -14.79
CA ASN A 247 19.04 21.86 -16.24
C ASN A 247 18.48 20.54 -16.80
N LEU A 248 18.50 19.46 -16.02
CA LEU A 248 18.20 18.11 -16.48
C LEU A 248 16.79 17.64 -16.16
N GLU A 249 15.98 18.42 -15.42
CA GLU A 249 14.64 18.00 -15.00
C GLU A 249 13.76 17.57 -16.19
N GLU A 250 13.72 18.36 -17.25
CA GLU A 250 12.93 18.05 -18.44
C GLU A 250 13.48 16.87 -19.24
N VAL A 251 14.82 16.75 -19.31
CA VAL A 251 15.50 15.61 -19.97
C VAL A 251 15.21 14.32 -19.20
N GLY A 252 15.36 14.32 -17.88
CA GLY A 252 15.08 13.20 -17.00
C GLY A 252 13.62 12.74 -17.07
N ARG A 253 12.69 13.70 -17.07
CA ARG A 253 11.26 13.43 -17.23
C ARG A 253 10.96 12.78 -18.59
N ARG A 254 11.54 13.28 -19.69
CA ARG A 254 11.37 12.72 -21.04
C ARG A 254 11.99 11.34 -21.19
N LEU A 255 13.14 11.10 -20.56
CA LEU A 255 13.75 9.77 -20.50
C LEU A 255 12.84 8.78 -19.77
N GLY A 256 12.28 9.18 -18.63
CA GLY A 256 11.29 8.37 -17.92
C GLY A 256 10.02 8.11 -18.75
N GLN A 257 9.54 9.11 -19.51
CA GLN A 257 8.42 8.94 -20.45
C GLN A 257 8.75 7.91 -21.53
N HIS A 258 9.95 8.00 -22.11
CA HIS A 258 10.42 7.06 -23.12
C HIS A 258 10.47 5.64 -22.57
N VAL A 259 11.08 5.41 -21.39
CA VAL A 259 11.13 4.08 -20.77
C VAL A 259 9.74 3.53 -20.48
N VAL A 260 8.80 4.35 -19.99
CA VAL A 260 7.42 3.90 -19.76
C VAL A 260 6.73 3.50 -21.07
N GLY A 261 6.87 4.33 -22.12
CA GLY A 261 6.16 4.17 -23.39
C GLY A 261 6.76 3.11 -24.33
N MET A 262 8.08 3.01 -24.40
CA MET A 262 8.82 2.13 -25.33
C MET A 262 9.30 0.83 -24.68
N ALA A 263 9.19 0.71 -23.35
CA ALA A 263 9.51 -0.49 -22.57
C ALA A 263 10.79 -1.24 -23.01
N PRO A 264 11.96 -0.57 -23.06
CA PRO A 264 13.22 -1.22 -23.41
C PRO A 264 13.57 -2.34 -22.42
N LEU A 265 14.29 -3.35 -22.91
CA LEU A 265 14.78 -4.50 -22.13
C LEU A 265 16.26 -4.36 -21.74
N SER A 266 17.02 -3.51 -22.43
CA SER A 266 18.43 -3.22 -22.12
C SER A 266 18.81 -1.81 -22.59
N VAL A 267 19.96 -1.29 -22.16
CA VAL A 267 20.39 0.07 -22.53
C VAL A 267 20.82 0.15 -24.00
N GLY A 268 21.64 -0.79 -24.48
CA GLY A 268 22.29 -0.73 -25.78
C GLY A 268 23.54 0.18 -25.79
N SER A 269 24.01 0.52 -26.98
CA SER A 269 25.13 1.43 -27.24
C SER A 269 24.72 2.58 -28.17
N LEU A 270 25.47 3.68 -28.16
CA LEU A 270 25.35 4.74 -29.16
C LEU A 270 25.92 4.34 -30.52
N ASP A 271 26.77 3.31 -30.55
CA ASP A 271 27.33 2.74 -31.80
C ASP A 271 26.37 1.75 -32.48
N ASP A 272 25.24 1.44 -31.84
CA ASP A 272 24.23 0.57 -32.40
C ASP A 272 23.45 1.30 -33.50
N GLU A 273 23.23 0.63 -34.64
CA GLU A 273 22.38 1.15 -35.70
C GLU A 273 20.94 1.37 -35.19
N PRO A 274 20.22 2.40 -35.69
CA PRO A 274 18.83 2.66 -35.35
C PRO A 274 17.96 1.41 -35.50
N GLY A 275 17.29 1.04 -34.42
CA GLY A 275 16.30 -0.02 -34.41
C GLY A 275 14.92 0.54 -34.74
N GLY A 276 14.12 -0.22 -35.49
CA GLY A 276 12.73 0.16 -35.77
C GLY A 276 11.84 0.07 -34.53
N GLU A 277 10.52 0.04 -34.73
CA GLU A 277 9.51 -0.01 -33.67
C GLU A 277 9.59 -1.26 -32.76
N THR A 278 10.29 -2.31 -33.19
CA THR A 278 10.47 -3.57 -32.44
C THR A 278 11.81 -3.64 -31.69
N GLU A 279 12.59 -2.56 -31.68
CA GLU A 279 13.88 -2.51 -30.99
C GLU A 279 13.69 -2.64 -29.48
N THR A 280 14.56 -3.43 -28.84
CA THR A 280 14.49 -3.73 -27.40
C THR A 280 15.57 -3.03 -26.61
N ARG A 281 16.59 -2.49 -27.27
CA ARG A 281 17.67 -1.69 -26.66
C ARG A 281 17.28 -0.22 -26.65
N MET A 282 17.37 0.42 -25.49
CA MET A 282 16.88 1.77 -25.23
C MET A 282 17.49 2.85 -26.15
N LEU A 283 18.80 2.86 -26.34
CA LEU A 283 19.49 3.89 -27.12
C LEU A 283 19.13 3.87 -28.62
N PRO A 284 19.09 2.71 -29.31
CA PRO A 284 18.70 2.66 -30.72
C PRO A 284 17.18 2.70 -30.97
N GLN A 285 16.32 2.66 -29.94
CA GLN A 285 14.86 2.80 -30.11
C GLN A 285 14.48 4.16 -30.74
N PRO A 286 13.42 4.23 -31.56
CA PRO A 286 12.86 5.49 -32.02
C PRO A 286 12.44 6.36 -30.83
N TYR A 287 12.85 7.63 -30.82
CA TYR A 287 12.55 8.50 -29.70
C TYR A 287 11.03 8.77 -29.63
N LEU A 288 10.42 8.40 -28.51
CA LEU A 288 8.97 8.52 -28.24
C LEU A 288 8.31 9.83 -28.72
N LEU A 289 8.95 11.00 -28.53
CA LEU A 289 8.36 12.30 -28.91
C LEU A 289 8.73 12.75 -30.33
N ASP A 290 9.72 12.12 -30.95
CA ASP A 290 10.14 12.35 -32.34
C ASP A 290 10.77 11.06 -32.91
N PRO A 291 9.96 10.16 -33.48
CA PRO A 291 10.43 8.87 -33.99
C PRO A 291 11.39 8.96 -35.19
N SER A 292 11.67 10.17 -35.69
CA SER A 292 12.64 10.36 -36.79
C SER A 292 14.10 10.20 -36.36
N ILE A 293 14.36 10.27 -35.05
CA ILE A 293 15.68 10.07 -34.44
C ILE A 293 15.63 8.95 -33.41
N THR A 294 16.78 8.38 -33.08
CA THR A 294 16.89 7.44 -31.95
C THR A 294 16.92 8.17 -30.61
N LEU A 295 16.64 7.47 -29.52
CA LEU A 295 16.83 8.06 -28.19
C LEU A 295 18.29 8.48 -27.96
N GLY A 296 19.26 7.69 -28.44
CA GLY A 296 20.68 8.02 -28.39
C GLY A 296 21.01 9.38 -29.02
N GLN A 297 20.44 9.64 -30.20
CA GLN A 297 20.58 10.91 -30.91
C GLN A 297 19.89 12.08 -30.17
N TYR A 298 18.83 11.81 -29.40
CA TYR A 298 18.19 12.81 -28.55
C TYR A 298 19.02 13.18 -27.31
N VAL A 299 19.64 12.20 -26.63
CA VAL A 299 20.35 12.42 -25.37
C VAL A 299 21.78 12.94 -25.54
N GLN A 300 22.48 12.53 -26.61
CA GLN A 300 23.89 12.87 -26.81
C GLN A 300 24.14 14.40 -26.83
N PRO A 301 23.33 15.24 -27.50
CA PRO A 301 23.50 16.69 -27.46
C PRO A 301 23.21 17.34 -26.11
N GLN A 302 22.57 16.63 -25.17
CA GLN A 302 22.21 17.14 -23.84
C GLN A 302 23.36 16.98 -22.82
N GLY A 303 24.49 16.38 -23.20
CA GLY A 303 25.58 16.10 -22.25
C GLY A 303 25.23 15.00 -21.24
N VAL A 304 24.38 14.06 -21.63
CA VAL A 304 23.86 13.00 -20.77
C VAL A 304 24.15 11.63 -21.38
N THR A 305 24.75 10.73 -20.60
CA THR A 305 24.94 9.33 -20.96
C THR A 305 24.02 8.46 -20.11
N VAL A 306 23.09 7.74 -20.73
CA VAL A 306 22.23 6.78 -20.02
C VAL A 306 23.04 5.52 -19.72
N VAL A 307 23.15 5.15 -18.45
CA VAL A 307 23.96 3.99 -18.02
C VAL A 307 23.10 2.82 -17.56
N ASP A 308 21.87 3.06 -17.09
CA ASP A 308 20.97 2.02 -16.56
C ASP A 308 19.55 2.58 -16.38
N PHE A 309 18.55 1.71 -16.20
CA PHE A 309 17.18 2.12 -15.90
C PHE A 309 16.41 1.06 -15.10
N VAL A 310 15.26 1.47 -14.56
CA VAL A 310 14.27 0.61 -13.92
C VAL A 310 12.89 1.02 -14.45
N ARG A 311 12.07 0.04 -14.84
CA ARG A 311 10.67 0.24 -15.23
C ARG A 311 9.79 -0.70 -14.43
N PHE A 312 8.79 -0.18 -13.73
CA PHE A 312 7.71 -0.97 -13.14
C PHE A 312 6.38 -0.65 -13.82
N GLU A 313 5.64 -1.69 -14.13
CA GLU A 313 4.22 -1.65 -14.48
C GLU A 313 3.42 -2.40 -13.41
N CYS A 314 2.42 -1.74 -12.83
CA CYS A 314 1.60 -2.33 -11.77
C CYS A 314 0.85 -3.56 -12.30
N GLY A 315 1.00 -4.69 -11.62
CA GLY A 315 0.32 -5.94 -11.94
C GLY A 315 1.00 -6.77 -13.03
N GLU A 316 2.13 -6.29 -13.55
CA GLU A 316 2.99 -7.05 -14.46
C GLU A 316 3.44 -8.35 -13.80
N ASP A 317 3.39 -9.45 -14.55
CA ASP A 317 3.96 -10.71 -14.08
C ASP A 317 5.49 -10.59 -14.07
N GLU A 318 6.13 -11.10 -13.02
CA GLU A 318 7.57 -11.29 -13.08
C GLU A 318 7.82 -12.26 -14.24
N GLN A 319 8.49 -11.79 -15.28
CA GLN A 319 9.04 -12.69 -16.29
C GLN A 319 9.99 -13.61 -15.52
N VAL A 320 9.53 -14.84 -15.28
CA VAL A 320 10.40 -15.92 -14.86
C VAL A 320 11.38 -16.03 -16.02
N ALA A 321 12.60 -15.52 -15.83
CA ALA A 321 13.70 -15.89 -16.68
C ALA A 321 13.84 -17.41 -16.50
N GLU A 322 13.15 -18.18 -17.35
CA GLU A 322 13.44 -19.59 -17.54
C GLU A 322 14.89 -19.62 -18.02
N ALA A 323 15.79 -19.91 -17.09
CA ALA A 323 17.15 -20.28 -17.41
C ALA A 323 17.07 -21.59 -18.18
N GLU A 324 17.21 -21.53 -19.50
CA GLU A 324 17.75 -22.64 -20.29
C GLU A 324 19.23 -22.86 -19.96
#